data_AF-A0A949KVE1-F1
#
_entry.id   AF-A0A949KVE1-F1
#
_cell.length_a   1.000
_cell.length_b   1.000
_cell.length_c   1.000
_cell.angle_alpha   90.00
_cell.angle_beta   90.00
_cell.angle_gamma   90.00
#
_symmetry.space_group_name_H-M   'P 1'
#
loop_
_entity.id
_entity.type
_entity.pdbx_description
1 polymer ?
#
loop_
_entity_poly.entity_id
_entity_poly.type
_entity_poly.pdbx_seq_one_letter_code
_entity_poly.pdbx_strand_id
1 'polypeptide(L)'
;MERPSHKELNTKLHAAMSGVQENRIILVEPRIIVAHAVELGYSIQHELQQVMLELLQHTGPEHYAGQRPPQKSYETRIHLLDLWAFSVTCPTFEPRVYYKFSLKNDYFYLVSLHVSTSAAD
;
A
#
# COMPACT_ATOMS: atom_id res chain seq x y z
N MET A 1 -0.38 -2.02 24.95
CA MET A 1 -1.28 -1.74 23.81
C MET A 1 -0.60 -2.31 22.58
N GLU A 2 -1.20 -3.28 21.89
CA GLU A 2 -0.59 -3.87 20.71
C GLU A 2 -0.64 -2.88 19.54
N ARG A 3 0.50 -2.66 18.88
CA ARG A 3 0.56 -1.84 17.66
C ARG A 3 0.10 -2.67 16.46
N PRO A 4 -0.49 -2.03 15.42
CA PRO A 4 -0.83 -0.62 15.39
C PRO A 4 -2.22 -0.34 15.95
N SER A 5 -2.38 0.86 16.54
CA SER A 5 -3.69 1.37 16.93
C SER A 5 -4.42 1.96 15.72
N HIS A 6 -5.75 2.14 15.79
CA HIS A 6 -6.51 2.81 14.72
C HIS A 6 -6.00 4.24 14.46
N LYS A 7 -5.61 4.97 15.52
CA LYS A 7 -5.02 6.31 15.40
C LYS A 7 -3.70 6.27 14.61
N GLU A 8 -2.86 5.27 14.88
CA GLU A 8 -1.61 5.09 14.16
C GLU A 8 -1.87 4.76 12.68
N LEU A 9 -2.79 3.83 12.39
CA LEU A 9 -3.18 3.47 11.02
C LEU A 9 -3.70 4.69 10.25
N ASN A 10 -4.62 5.47 10.82
CA ASN A 10 -5.13 6.69 10.20
C ASN A 10 -4.01 7.71 9.93
N THR A 11 -3.08 7.88 10.88
CA THR A 11 -1.93 8.78 10.70
C THR A 11 -1.07 8.33 9.52
N LYS A 12 -0.84 7.03 9.37
CA LYS A 12 -0.04 6.48 8.25
C LYS A 12 -0.79 6.55 6.91
N LEU A 13 -2.09 6.30 6.90
CA LEU A 13 -2.92 6.44 5.70
C LEU A 13 -2.96 7.91 5.21
N HIS A 14 -3.09 8.88 6.12
CA HIS A 14 -3.00 10.30 5.74
C HIS A 14 -1.64 10.69 5.18
N ALA A 15 -0.54 10.24 5.79
CA ALA A 15 0.80 10.49 5.28
C ALA A 15 1.04 9.82 3.92
N ALA A 16 0.51 8.61 3.72
CA ALA A 16 0.52 7.92 2.43
C ALA A 16 -0.25 8.69 1.37
N MET A 17 -1.46 9.16 1.69
CA MET A 17 -2.29 9.98 0.81
C MET A 17 -1.52 11.23 0.35
N SER A 18 -0.90 11.96 1.28
CA SER A 18 -0.11 13.15 0.93
C SER A 18 1.08 12.82 0.01
N GLY A 19 1.80 11.72 0.27
CA GLY A 19 2.89 11.29 -0.60
C GLY A 19 2.43 10.93 -2.03
N VAL A 20 1.30 10.24 -2.15
CA VAL A 20 0.72 9.84 -3.45
C VAL A 20 0.14 11.04 -4.20
N GLN A 21 -0.56 11.97 -3.53
CA GLN A 21 -1.11 13.19 -4.14
C GLN A 21 -0.03 14.04 -4.82
N GLU A 22 1.15 14.10 -4.20
CA GLU A 22 2.31 14.84 -4.71
C GLU A 22 3.17 14.01 -5.68
N ASN A 23 2.66 12.85 -6.12
CA ASN A 23 3.34 11.89 -7.00
C ASN A 23 4.73 11.45 -6.50
N ARG A 24 4.94 11.44 -5.17
CA ARG A 24 6.19 10.99 -4.52
C ARG A 24 6.17 9.49 -4.27
N ILE A 25 5.99 8.72 -5.35
CA ILE A 25 5.88 7.26 -5.31
C ILE A 25 7.21 6.62 -5.73
N ILE A 26 7.73 5.71 -4.92
CA ILE A 26 8.94 4.93 -5.23
C ILE A 26 8.60 3.44 -5.20
N LEU A 27 8.88 2.75 -6.30
CA LEU A 27 8.73 1.30 -6.38
C LEU A 27 9.93 0.60 -5.73
N VAL A 28 9.68 -0.20 -4.69
CA VAL A 28 10.73 -0.99 -4.03
C VAL A 28 11.14 -2.15 -4.92
N GLU A 29 10.22 -2.90 -5.50
CA GLU A 29 10.57 -3.96 -6.46
C GLU A 29 9.88 -3.74 -7.81
N PRO A 30 10.42 -2.86 -8.68
CA PRO A 30 9.75 -2.47 -9.92
C PRO A 30 9.35 -3.66 -10.80
N ARG A 31 10.21 -4.68 -10.91
CA ARG A 31 9.95 -5.86 -11.75
C ARG A 31 8.73 -6.65 -11.28
N ILE A 32 8.60 -6.87 -9.97
CA ILE A 32 7.47 -7.60 -9.39
C ILE A 32 6.19 -6.76 -9.51
N ILE A 33 6.28 -5.46 -9.21
CA ILE A 33 5.12 -4.55 -9.26
C ILE A 33 4.59 -4.43 -10.70
N VAL A 34 5.46 -4.40 -11.72
CA VAL A 34 5.05 -4.43 -13.13
C VAL A 34 4.27 -5.70 -13.47
N ALA A 35 4.72 -6.87 -13.03
CA ALA A 35 4.00 -8.12 -13.28
C ALA A 35 2.60 -8.10 -12.66
N HIS A 36 2.47 -7.64 -11.42
CA HIS A 36 1.17 -7.53 -10.76
C HIS A 36 0.28 -6.43 -11.36
N ALA A 37 0.86 -5.36 -11.91
CA ALA A 37 0.09 -4.33 -12.60
C ALA A 37 -0.57 -4.86 -13.86
N VAL A 38 0.14 -5.72 -14.61
CA VAL A 38 -0.43 -6.43 -15.77
C VAL A 38 -1.58 -7.34 -15.32
N GLU A 39 -1.43 -8.05 -14.20
CA GLU A 39 -2.49 -8.91 -13.65
C GLU A 39 -3.73 -8.11 -13.20
N LEU A 40 -3.53 -6.96 -12.55
CA LEU A 40 -4.61 -6.04 -12.16
C LEU A 40 -5.16 -5.21 -13.33
N GLY A 41 -4.54 -5.26 -14.50
CA GLY A 41 -5.03 -4.60 -15.70
C GLY A 41 -4.83 -3.08 -15.73
N TYR A 42 -3.79 -2.53 -15.08
CA TYR A 42 -3.49 -1.10 -15.11
C TYR A 42 -2.06 -0.78 -15.58
N SER A 43 -1.87 0.42 -16.13
CA SER A 43 -0.58 0.94 -16.55
C SER A 43 0.14 1.66 -15.41
N ILE A 44 1.30 1.14 -14.99
CA ILE A 44 2.15 1.82 -14.01
C ILE A 44 2.54 3.23 -14.47
N GLN A 45 2.80 3.41 -15.76
CA GLN A 45 3.29 4.69 -16.29
C GLN A 45 2.22 5.78 -16.28
N HIS A 46 0.96 5.41 -16.48
CA HIS A 46 -0.13 6.38 -16.69
C HIS A 46 -1.12 6.43 -15.52
N GLU A 47 -1.28 5.34 -14.78
CA GLU A 47 -2.42 5.15 -13.87
C GLU A 47 -1.99 4.89 -12.42
N LEU A 48 -0.72 4.59 -12.14
CA LEU A 48 -0.27 4.22 -10.79
C LEU A 48 -0.71 5.21 -9.71
N GLN A 49 -0.55 6.51 -9.97
CA GLN A 49 -0.93 7.54 -9.01
C GLN A 49 -2.44 7.49 -8.72
N GLN A 50 -3.26 7.44 -9.76
CA GLN A 50 -4.73 7.38 -9.64
C GLN A 50 -5.17 6.10 -8.91
N VAL A 51 -4.61 4.95 -9.28
CA VAL A 51 -4.85 3.66 -8.64
C VAL A 51 -4.54 3.74 -7.14
N MET A 52 -3.39 4.30 -6.77
CA MET A 52 -3.02 4.41 -5.37
C MET A 52 -3.90 5.39 -4.59
N LEU A 53 -4.31 6.50 -5.20
CA LEU A 53 -5.24 7.45 -4.58
C LEU A 53 -6.59 6.80 -4.29
N GLU A 54 -7.13 6.05 -5.25
CA GLU A 54 -8.40 5.38 -5.09
C GLU A 54 -8.34 4.30 -4.00
N LEU A 55 -7.30 3.47 -4.00
CA LEU A 55 -7.09 2.47 -2.95
C LEU A 55 -7.02 3.12 -1.57
N LEU A 56 -6.24 4.20 -1.41
CA LEU A 56 -6.10 4.91 -0.14
C LEU A 56 -7.40 5.60 0.30
N GLN A 57 -8.23 6.10 -0.63
CA GLN A 57 -9.53 6.70 -0.33
C GLN A 57 -10.52 5.68 0.25
N HIS A 58 -10.43 4.42 -0.17
CA HIS A 58 -11.29 3.34 0.30
C HIS A 58 -10.71 2.57 1.49
N THR A 59 -9.48 2.88 1.92
CA THR A 59 -8.80 2.17 3.01
C THR A 59 -8.99 2.88 4.35
N GLY A 60 -9.50 2.15 5.33
CA GLY A 60 -9.52 2.50 6.75
C GLY A 60 -8.78 1.48 7.64
N PRO A 61 -8.71 1.72 8.97
CA PRO A 61 -8.02 0.83 9.91
C PRO A 61 -8.49 -0.64 9.89
N GLU A 62 -9.77 -0.87 9.61
CA GLU A 62 -10.39 -2.20 9.46
C GLU A 62 -9.82 -3.02 8.31
N HIS A 63 -9.21 -2.38 7.32
CA HIS A 63 -8.59 -3.02 6.17
C HIS A 63 -7.13 -3.44 6.44
N TYR A 64 -6.60 -3.17 7.64
CA TYR A 64 -5.22 -3.50 7.98
C TYR A 64 -5.00 -5.02 8.00
N ALA A 65 -4.14 -5.49 7.10
CA ALA A 65 -3.81 -6.89 6.88
C ALA A 65 -2.36 -7.22 7.28
N GLY A 66 -1.68 -6.30 7.98
CA GLY A 66 -0.30 -6.48 8.45
C GLY A 66 -0.20 -7.16 9.81
N GLN A 67 1.04 -7.43 10.22
CA GLN A 67 1.33 -7.99 11.54
C GLN A 67 1.07 -6.97 12.67
N ARG A 68 0.90 -7.48 13.89
CA ARG A 68 0.76 -6.68 15.11
C ARG A 68 1.86 -7.11 16.09
N PRO A 69 3.01 -6.39 16.18
CA PRO A 69 3.34 -5.10 15.56
C PRO A 69 3.63 -5.19 14.05
N PRO A 70 3.61 -4.04 13.32
CA PRO A 70 3.99 -4.00 11.92
C PRO A 70 5.38 -4.60 11.67
N GLN A 71 5.50 -5.41 10.63
CA GLN A 71 6.77 -6.03 10.25
C GLN A 71 7.79 -4.95 9.82
N LYS A 72 9.06 -5.14 10.18
CA LYS A 72 10.16 -4.31 9.69
C LYS A 72 10.64 -4.77 8.33
N SER A 73 10.94 -3.82 7.44
CA SER A 73 11.53 -4.14 6.14
C SER A 73 13.02 -4.48 6.25
N TYR A 74 13.45 -5.50 5.49
CA TYR A 74 14.86 -5.85 5.29
C TYR A 74 15.46 -5.16 4.06
N GLU A 75 14.63 -4.61 3.16
CA GLU A 75 15.05 -3.96 1.94
C GLU A 75 15.89 -2.72 2.21
N THR A 76 17.07 -2.62 1.59
CA THR A 76 18.08 -1.58 1.90
C THR A 76 17.52 -0.15 1.86
N ARG A 77 16.62 0.16 0.91
CA ARG A 77 16.03 1.50 0.74
C ARG A 77 15.11 1.92 1.88
N ILE A 78 14.46 0.96 2.51
CA ILE A 78 13.46 1.15 3.56
C ILE A 78 13.78 0.32 4.81
N HIS A 79 15.06 0.04 5.04
CA HIS A 79 15.54 -0.84 6.09
C HIS A 79 15.03 -0.38 7.46
N LEU A 80 14.49 -1.31 8.25
CA LEU A 80 13.89 -1.10 9.58
C LEU A 80 12.66 -0.18 9.63
N LEU A 81 12.15 0.27 8.48
CA LEU A 81 10.85 0.95 8.44
C LEU A 81 9.72 -0.06 8.63
N ASP A 82 8.63 0.42 9.23
CA ASP A 82 7.40 -0.35 9.35
C ASP A 82 6.79 -0.58 7.95
N LEU A 83 6.35 -1.81 7.71
CA LEU A 83 5.57 -2.22 6.54
C LEU A 83 4.08 -2.15 6.89
N TRP A 84 3.38 -1.26 6.20
CA TRP A 84 1.94 -1.06 6.35
C TRP A 84 1.24 -1.80 5.23
N ALA A 85 0.52 -2.87 5.58
CA ALA A 85 -0.18 -3.73 4.63
C ALA A 85 -1.69 -3.62 4.81
N PHE A 86 -2.41 -3.49 3.70
CA PHE A 86 -3.86 -3.35 3.66
C PHE A 86 -4.43 -4.23 2.55
N SER A 87 -5.67 -4.68 2.76
CA SER A 87 -6.45 -5.42 1.76
C SER A 87 -7.83 -4.77 1.64
N VAL A 88 -8.16 -4.25 0.47
CA VAL A 88 -9.33 -3.39 0.25
C VAL A 88 -9.99 -3.67 -1.09
N THR A 89 -11.30 -3.52 -1.17
CA THR A 89 -12.05 -3.49 -2.42
C THR A 89 -12.28 -2.04 -2.85
N CYS A 90 -12.11 -1.72 -4.13
CA CYS A 90 -12.39 -0.38 -4.66
C CYS A 90 -13.06 -0.47 -6.03
N PRO A 91 -13.80 0.55 -6.47
CA PRO A 91 -14.53 0.53 -7.74
C PRO A 91 -13.70 0.16 -8.98
N THR A 92 -12.44 0.57 -9.06
CA THR A 92 -11.57 0.28 -10.21
C THR A 92 -11.21 -1.19 -10.36
N PHE A 93 -11.23 -1.97 -9.27
CA PHE A 93 -10.87 -3.39 -9.31
C PHE A 93 -12.02 -4.23 -8.76
N GLU A 94 -12.56 -5.13 -9.58
CA GLU A 94 -13.48 -6.17 -9.11
C GLU A 94 -12.87 -7.03 -7.98
N PRO A 95 -11.60 -7.50 -8.06
CA PRO A 95 -11.02 -8.25 -6.96
C PRO A 95 -10.62 -7.33 -5.80
N ARG A 96 -10.62 -7.91 -4.59
CA ARG A 96 -9.96 -7.28 -3.43
C ARG A 96 -8.47 -7.14 -3.74
N VAL A 97 -7.91 -5.97 -3.48
CA VAL A 97 -6.51 -5.64 -3.76
C VAL A 97 -5.72 -5.59 -2.46
N TYR A 98 -4.60 -6.31 -2.43
CA TYR A 98 -3.60 -6.21 -1.38
C TYR A 98 -2.53 -5.21 -1.81
N TYR A 99 -2.20 -4.28 -0.92
CA TYR A 99 -1.06 -3.41 -1.12
C TYR A 99 -0.29 -3.19 0.18
N LYS A 100 1.02 -2.94 0.03
CA LYS A 100 1.95 -2.78 1.14
C LYS A 100 2.91 -1.64 0.87
N PHE A 101 3.14 -0.81 1.85
CA PHE A 101 4.01 0.35 1.72
C PHE A 101 4.83 0.68 2.97
N SER A 102 5.85 1.51 2.78
CA SER A 102 6.56 2.21 3.85
C SER A 102 6.60 3.71 3.55
N LEU A 103 6.87 4.51 4.58
CA LEU A 103 6.95 5.96 4.49
C LEU A 103 8.30 6.45 4.99
N LYS A 104 8.95 7.34 4.22
CA LYS A 104 10.20 8.00 4.60
C LYS A 104 10.35 9.30 3.82
N ASN A 105 10.68 10.40 4.53
CA ASN A 105 10.92 11.72 3.94
C ASN A 105 9.81 12.17 2.97
N ASP A 106 8.55 12.00 3.36
CA ASP A 106 7.35 12.32 2.56
C ASP A 106 7.17 11.49 1.27
N TYR A 107 8.01 10.48 1.03
CA TYR A 107 7.85 9.52 -0.04
C TYR A 107 7.04 8.29 0.39
N PHE A 108 6.18 7.86 -0.52
CA PHE A 108 5.45 6.61 -0.46
C PHE A 108 6.26 5.52 -1.17
N TYR A 109 6.81 4.59 -0.41
CA TYR A 109 7.54 3.45 -0.95
C TYR A 109 6.57 2.28 -1.15
N LEU A 110 6.18 2.02 -2.39
CA LEU A 110 5.33 0.90 -2.75
C LEU A 110 6.14 -0.40 -2.72
N VAL A 111 5.77 -1.29 -1.82
CA VAL A 111 6.45 -2.59 -1.61
C VAL A 111 5.72 -3.71 -2.36
N SER A 112 4.39 -3.71 -2.33
CA SER A 112 3.57 -4.72 -3.01
C SER A 112 2.24 -4.12 -3.42
N LEU A 113 1.70 -4.57 -4.55
CA LEU A 113 0.36 -4.25 -5.04
C LEU A 113 -0.06 -5.41 -5.94
N HIS A 114 -1.07 -6.19 -5.56
CA HIS A 114 -1.55 -7.37 -6.30
C HIS A 114 -2.97 -7.75 -5.85
N VAL A 115 -3.58 -8.70 -6.56
CA VAL A 115 -4.84 -9.32 -6.13
C VAL A 115 -4.66 -9.97 -4.76
N SER A 116 -5.57 -9.69 -3.83
CA SER A 116 -5.59 -10.32 -2.51
C SER A 116 -5.98 -11.80 -2.64
N THR A 117 -5.14 -12.70 -2.13
CA THR A 117 -5.40 -14.14 -2.12
C THR A 117 -6.18 -14.61 -0.88
N SER A 118 -6.35 -13.72 0.11
CA SER A 118 -7.24 -13.96 1.25
C SER A 118 -8.68 -13.82 0.78
N ALA A 119 -9.48 -14.87 0.92
CA ALA A 119 -10.90 -14.86 0.60
C ALA A 119 -11.61 -13.69 1.32
N ALA A 120 -12.63 -13.12 0.66
CA ALA A 120 -13.54 -12.21 1.32
C ALA A 120 -14.34 -13.01 2.34
N ASP A 121 -13.95 -12.95 3.62
CA ASP A 121 -14.82 -13.31 4.75
C ASP A 121 -16.07 -12.41 4.75
#